data_AF-A0A2V3I2F7-F1
#
_entry.id   AF-A0A2V3I2F7-F1
#
_cell.length_a   1.000
_cell.length_b   1.000
_cell.length_c   1.000
_cell.angle_alpha   90.00
_cell.angle_beta   90.00
_cell.angle_gamma   90.00
#
_symmetry.space_group_name_H-M   'P 1'
#
loop_
_entity.id
_entity.type
_entity.pdbx_description
1 polymer ?
#
loop_
_entity_poly.entity_id
_entity_poly.type
_entity_poly.pdbx_seq_one_letter_code
_entity_poly.pdbx_strand_id
1 'polypeptide(L)'
;MSRLTAAGSLSNVDDAVQSLADLKAVHLLDYPGDEEGFDLGSPTDESEEIGRDLNRYRSASSQLDLIDPKIPMESEPIRDQLGGDLPSRIEMMLGHLDRIDLIDS
;
A
#
# COMPACT_ATOMS: atom_id res chain seq x y z
N MET A 1 22.60 -4.34 16.25
CA MET A 1 21.48 -4.95 15.50
C MET A 1 21.88 -6.37 15.16
N SER A 2 21.06 -7.35 15.51
CA SER A 2 21.30 -8.76 15.17
C SER A 2 20.43 -9.15 13.99
N ARG A 3 20.94 -9.98 13.07
CA ARG A 3 20.12 -10.60 12.03
C ARG A 3 19.32 -11.75 12.66
N LEU A 4 18.05 -11.86 12.31
CA LEU A 4 17.17 -12.94 12.73
C LEU A 4 16.67 -13.64 11.46
N THR A 5 16.68 -14.97 11.48
CA THR A 5 16.06 -15.81 10.44
C THR A 5 14.92 -16.57 11.11
N ALA A 6 13.72 -16.51 10.53
CA ALA A 6 12.53 -17.17 11.03
C ALA A 6 11.95 -18.11 9.96
N ALA A 7 11.34 -19.21 10.39
CA ALA A 7 10.66 -20.17 9.53
C ALA A 7 9.31 -20.53 10.15
N GLY A 8 8.29 -20.75 9.32
CA GLY A 8 6.93 -21.01 9.76
C GLY A 8 6.03 -21.54 8.65
N SER A 9 4.76 -21.77 8.97
CA SER A 9 3.76 -22.19 7.98
C SER A 9 3.45 -21.03 7.03
N LEU A 10 3.38 -21.33 5.73
CA LEU A 10 2.99 -20.36 4.69
C LEU A 10 1.62 -19.73 5.00
N SER A 11 0.70 -20.53 5.56
CA SER A 11 -0.65 -20.08 5.93
C SER A 11 -0.68 -18.95 6.97
N ASN A 12 0.42 -18.70 7.68
CA ASN A 12 0.48 -17.73 8.77
C ASN A 12 1.41 -16.56 8.44
N VAL A 13 1.92 -16.47 7.21
CA VAL A 13 2.87 -15.42 6.81
C VAL A 13 2.23 -14.04 6.93
N ASP A 14 0.98 -13.89 6.51
CA ASP A 14 0.29 -12.60 6.56
C ASP A 14 0.12 -12.09 8.00
N ASP A 15 -0.36 -12.95 8.90
CA ASP A 15 -0.49 -12.64 10.33
C ASP A 15 0.86 -12.31 10.97
N ALA A 16 1.92 -13.02 10.57
CA ALA A 16 3.27 -12.77 11.07
C ALA A 16 3.80 -11.42 10.58
N VAL A 17 3.65 -11.11 9.29
CA VAL A 17 4.05 -9.81 8.70
C VAL A 17 3.27 -8.67 9.35
N GLN A 18 1.97 -8.83 9.56
CA GLN A 18 1.12 -7.84 10.23
C GLN A 18 1.59 -7.59 11.67
N SER A 19 1.84 -8.66 12.43
CA SER A 19 2.35 -8.54 13.81
C SER A 19 3.72 -7.84 13.87
N LEU A 20 4.60 -8.11 12.91
CA LEU A 20 5.91 -7.45 12.81
C LEU A 20 5.78 -5.96 12.45
N ALA A 21 4.85 -5.62 11.55
CA ALA A 21 4.55 -4.25 11.19
C ALA A 21 4.00 -3.45 12.38
N ASP A 22 3.12 -4.05 13.17
CA ASP A 22 2.53 -3.43 14.36
C ASP A 22 3.56 -3.22 15.47
N LEU A 23 4.51 -4.15 15.61
CA LEU A 23 5.59 -4.04 16.59
C LEU A 23 6.55 -2.87 16.31
N LYS A 24 6.67 -2.44 15.04
CA LYS A 24 7.56 -1.34 14.59
C LYS A 24 9.02 -1.49 15.05
N ALA A 25 9.49 -2.73 15.24
CA ALA A 25 10.80 -3.02 15.84
C ALA A 25 11.78 -3.80 14.94
N VAL A 26 11.37 -4.12 13.71
CA VAL A 26 12.18 -4.88 12.75
C VAL A 26 12.32 -4.13 11.43
N HIS A 27 13.49 -4.27 10.82
CA HIS A 27 13.72 -3.84 9.44
C HIS A 27 13.72 -5.09 8.55
N LEU A 28 12.84 -5.12 7.56
CA LEU A 28 12.83 -6.17 6.55
C LEU A 28 13.95 -5.89 5.55
N LEU A 29 14.68 -6.95 5.18
CA LEU A 29 15.70 -6.92 4.15
C LEU A 29 15.19 -7.74 2.97
N ASP A 30 15.39 -7.22 1.76
CA ASP A 30 15.06 -7.97 0.55
C ASP A 30 15.87 -9.25 0.50
N TYR A 31 15.18 -10.36 0.23
CA TYR A 31 15.84 -11.64 0.07
C TYR A 31 16.46 -11.71 -1.34
N PRO A 32 17.80 -11.85 -1.45
CA PRO A 32 18.51 -11.76 -2.73
C PRO A 32 18.33 -12.98 -3.64
N GLY A 33 17.70 -14.06 -3.18
CA GLY A 33 17.45 -15.25 -4.00
C GLY A 33 18.68 -16.11 -4.28
N ASP A 34 19.73 -16.00 -3.45
CA ASP A 34 21.01 -16.71 -3.62
C ASP A 34 21.18 -17.94 -2.71
N GLU A 35 20.21 -18.23 -1.84
CA GLU A 35 20.26 -19.37 -0.92
C GLU A 35 19.68 -20.63 -1.59
N GLU A 36 20.53 -21.64 -1.74
CA GLU A 36 20.17 -22.91 -2.38
C GLU A 36 19.06 -23.63 -1.60
N GLY A 37 18.01 -24.05 -2.31
CA GLY A 37 16.85 -24.73 -1.71
C GLY A 37 15.75 -23.79 -1.19
N PHE A 38 15.91 -22.47 -1.37
CA PHE A 38 14.88 -21.47 -1.07
C PHE A 38 14.47 -20.72 -2.33
N ASP A 39 13.17 -20.75 -2.63
CA ASP A 39 12.57 -19.98 -3.71
C ASP A 39 11.72 -18.83 -3.14
N LEU A 40 11.72 -17.70 -3.85
CA LEU A 40 10.78 -16.62 -3.58
C LEU A 40 9.35 -17.09 -3.90
N GLY A 41 8.45 -16.90 -2.94
CA GLY A 41 7.02 -17.11 -3.16
C GLY A 41 6.42 -16.03 -4.07
N SER A 42 5.14 -16.21 -4.41
CA SER A 42 4.35 -15.17 -5.07
C SER A 42 3.71 -14.23 -4.04
N PRO A 43 3.58 -12.93 -4.33
CA PRO A 43 2.77 -12.02 -3.52
C PRO A 43 1.33 -12.52 -3.39
N THR A 44 0.62 -12.05 -2.36
CA THR A 44 -0.82 -12.31 -2.21
C THR A 44 -1.61 -11.60 -3.31
N ASP A 45 -2.81 -12.12 -3.62
CA ASP A 45 -3.70 -11.53 -4.64
C ASP A 45 -4.05 -10.07 -4.33
N GLU A 46 -4.13 -9.71 -3.05
CA GLU A 46 -4.36 -8.36 -2.54
C GLU A 46 -3.30 -7.36 -3.02
N SER A 47 -2.09 -7.82 -3.31
CA SER A 47 -0.99 -6.98 -3.79
C SER A 47 -1.34 -6.28 -5.11
N GLU A 48 -2.08 -6.94 -6.00
CA GLU A 48 -2.52 -6.32 -7.25
C GLU A 48 -3.55 -5.22 -7.01
N GLU A 49 -4.50 -5.45 -6.11
CA GLU A 49 -5.55 -4.49 -5.77
C GLU A 49 -4.94 -3.23 -5.16
N ILE A 50 -4.06 -3.40 -4.16
CA ILE A 50 -3.30 -2.30 -3.54
C ILE A 50 -2.49 -1.54 -4.60
N GLY A 51 -1.84 -2.25 -5.53
CA GLY A 51 -1.09 -1.63 -6.62
C GLY A 51 -1.95 -0.77 -7.55
N ARG A 52 -3.16 -1.25 -7.89
CA ARG A 52 -4.13 -0.50 -8.70
C ARG A 52 -4.62 0.75 -7.97
N ASP A 53 -5.00 0.62 -6.71
CA ASP A 53 -5.48 1.75 -5.90
C ASP A 53 -4.40 2.80 -5.68
N LEU A 54 -3.17 2.39 -5.38
CA LEU A 54 -2.04 3.31 -5.25
C LEU A 54 -1.82 4.13 -6.52
N ASN A 55 -1.87 3.48 -7.70
CA ASN A 55 -1.75 4.18 -8.97
C ASN A 55 -2.91 5.14 -9.22
N ARG A 56 -4.13 4.74 -8.86
CA ARG A 56 -5.31 5.61 -8.92
C ARG A 56 -5.15 6.85 -8.05
N TYR A 57 -4.72 6.70 -6.80
CA TYR A 57 -4.50 7.81 -5.89
C TYR A 57 -3.40 8.75 -6.37
N ARG A 58 -2.32 8.22 -6.96
CA ARG A 58 -1.28 9.03 -7.60
C ARG A 58 -1.81 9.83 -8.79
N SER A 59 -2.65 9.20 -9.64
CA SER A 59 -3.29 9.89 -10.75
C SER A 59 -4.17 11.04 -10.26
N ALA A 60 -5.05 10.78 -9.30
CA ALA A 60 -5.89 11.79 -8.67
C ALA A 60 -5.04 12.92 -8.06
N SER A 61 -4.01 12.59 -7.30
CA SER A 61 -3.08 13.56 -6.72
C SER A 61 -2.37 14.41 -7.76
N SER A 62 -2.05 13.87 -8.94
CA SER A 62 -1.35 14.62 -10.00
C SER A 62 -2.23 15.66 -10.70
N GLN A 63 -3.55 15.48 -10.63
CA GLN A 63 -4.54 16.38 -11.24
C GLN A 63 -5.03 17.45 -10.25
N LEU A 64 -4.67 17.32 -8.97
CA LEU A 64 -5.08 18.22 -7.90
C LEU A 64 -3.89 19.03 -7.40
N ASP A 65 -4.11 20.30 -7.10
CA ASP A 65 -3.13 21.13 -6.41
C ASP A 65 -3.18 20.83 -4.89
N LEU A 66 -2.64 19.66 -4.51
CA LEU A 66 -2.61 19.21 -3.12
C LEU A 66 -1.47 19.89 -2.35
N ILE A 67 -1.77 20.29 -1.12
CA ILE A 67 -0.76 20.82 -0.21
C ILE A 67 -0.11 19.65 0.52
N ASP A 68 1.21 19.54 0.41
CA ASP A 68 1.97 18.55 1.16
C ASP A 68 1.75 18.73 2.67
N PRO A 69 1.49 17.63 3.41
CA PRO A 69 1.34 17.69 4.85
C PRO A 69 2.64 18.19 5.49
N LYS A 70 2.57 19.33 6.18
CA LYS A 70 3.72 19.96 6.85
C LYS A 70 4.19 19.20 8.10
N ILE A 71 3.36 18.30 8.60
CA ILE A 71 3.59 17.53 9.81
C ILE A 71 3.24 16.07 9.47
N PRO A 72 4.06 15.09 9.87
CA PRO A 72 3.71 13.68 9.74
C PRO A 72 2.34 13.41 10.35
N MET A 73 1.46 12.78 9.58
CA MET A 73 0.13 12.40 10.06
C MET A 73 0.21 11.07 10.79
N GLU A 74 -0.62 10.92 11.82
CA GLU A 74 -0.78 9.64 12.50
C GLU A 74 -1.35 8.60 11.53
N SER A 75 -0.85 7.36 11.60
CA SER A 75 -1.20 6.32 10.63
C SER A 75 -2.63 5.80 10.76
N GLU A 76 -3.18 5.81 11.98
CA GLU A 76 -4.47 5.19 12.27
C GLU A 76 -5.65 5.93 11.61
N PRO A 77 -5.80 7.27 11.72
CA PRO A 77 -6.82 8.01 10.97
C PRO A 77 -6.70 7.86 9.44
N ILE A 78 -5.48 7.73 8.92
CA ILE A 78 -5.25 7.53 7.48
C ILE A 78 -5.74 6.15 7.05
N ARG A 79 -5.47 5.10 7.84
CA ARG A 79 -5.97 3.75 7.60
C ARG A 79 -7.50 3.70 7.65
N ASP A 80 -8.12 4.39 8.61
CA ASP A 80 -9.58 4.48 8.72
C ASP A 80 -10.20 5.13 7.49
N GLN A 81 -9.58 6.18 6.96
CA GLN A 81 -10.06 6.81 5.72
C GLN A 81 -9.88 5.91 4.51
N LEU A 82 -8.72 5.24 4.37
CA LEU A 82 -8.43 4.32 3.28
C LEU A 82 -9.36 3.10 3.28
N GLY A 83 -9.70 2.56 4.45
CA GLY A 83 -10.69 1.49 4.60
C GLY A 83 -12.14 1.96 4.61
N GLY A 84 -12.36 3.27 4.66
CA GLY A 84 -13.66 3.92 4.69
C GLY A 84 -14.14 4.35 3.31
N ASP A 85 -14.60 5.60 3.20
CA ASP A 85 -15.23 6.13 2.00
C ASP A 85 -14.27 6.84 1.03
N LEU A 86 -13.01 7.05 1.42
CA LEU A 86 -12.00 7.74 0.60
C LEU A 86 -11.83 7.11 -0.80
N PRO A 87 -11.75 5.77 -0.97
CA PRO A 87 -11.61 5.16 -2.29
C PRO A 87 -12.73 5.58 -3.24
N SER A 88 -13.99 5.46 -2.78
CA SER A 88 -15.17 5.83 -3.56
C SER A 88 -15.25 7.33 -3.89
N ARG A 89 -14.79 8.19 -2.97
CA ARG A 89 -14.72 9.64 -3.22
C ARG A 89 -13.72 9.97 -4.31
N ILE A 90 -12.58 9.28 -4.33
CA ILE A 90 -11.56 9.47 -5.37
C ILE A 90 -12.08 8.99 -6.73
N GLU A 91 -12.74 7.83 -6.78
CA GLU A 91 -13.38 7.35 -8.02
C GLU A 91 -14.42 8.34 -8.56
N MET A 92 -15.28 8.87 -7.69
CA MET A 92 -16.29 9.86 -8.06
C MET A 92 -15.65 11.15 -8.61
N MET A 93 -14.59 11.62 -7.95
CA MET A 93 -13.88 12.82 -8.36
C MET A 93 -13.19 12.64 -9.72
N LEU A 94 -12.48 11.52 -9.93
CA LEU A 94 -11.86 11.21 -11.23
C LEU A 94 -12.91 11.17 -12.34
N GLY A 95 -14.07 10.55 -12.09
CA GLY A 95 -15.18 10.56 -13.06
C GLY A 95 -15.76 11.95 -13.33
N HIS A 96 -15.64 12.90 -12.39
CA HIS A 96 -16.01 14.30 -12.64
C HIS A 96 -14.97 15.03 -13.48
N LEU A 97 -13.68 14.79 -13.27
CA LEU A 97 -12.60 15.36 -14.08
C LEU A 97 -12.70 14.89 -15.53
N ASP A 98 -12.88 13.58 -15.75
CA ASP A 98 -13.09 13.01 -17.08
C ASP A 98 -14.28 13.66 -17.81
N ARG A 99 -15.35 13.97 -17.08
CA ARG A 99 -16.53 14.63 -17.64
C ARG A 99 -16.28 16.09 -17.99
N ILE A 100 -15.48 16.82 -17.20
CA ILE A 100 -15.12 18.21 -17.48
C ILE A 100 -14.29 18.27 -18.76
N ASP A 101 -13.30 17.39 -18.90
CA ASP A 101 -12.45 17.32 -20.09
C ASP A 101 -13.24 17.06 -21.37
N LEU A 102 -14.32 16.26 -21.30
CA LEU A 102 -15.24 16.00 -22.43
C LEU A 102 -16.09 17.20 -22.83
N ILE A 103 -16.32 18.16 -21.91
CA ILE A 103 -17.13 19.35 -22.18
C ILE A 103 -16.25 20.49 -22.73
N ASP A 104 -15.01 20.59 -22.28
CA ASP A 104 -14.06 21.63 -22.68
C ASP A 104 -13.35 21.33 -24.03
N SER A 105 -13.55 20.13 -24.59
CA SER A 105 -13.07 19.69 -25.91
C SER A 105 -14.07 19.93 -27.04
#